data_AF-A0A3N9RJE6-F1
#
_entry.id   AF-A0A3N9RJE6-F1
#
_cell.length_a   1.000
_cell.length_b   1.000
_cell.length_c   1.000
_cell.angle_alpha   90.00
_cell.angle_beta   90.00
_cell.angle_gamma   90.00
#
_symmetry.space_group_name_H-M   'P 1'
#
loop_
_entity.id
_entity.type
_entity.pdbx_description
1 polymer ?
#
loop_
_entity_poly.entity_id
_entity_poly.type
_entity_poly.pdbx_seq_one_letter_code
_entity_poly.pdbx_strand_id
1 'polypeptide(L)'
;MTTLTVYDPAMCCSTGICGTDVDQRHVDLAADLDWLKSKGVTVQRFGLSREPQEFAANDTIRQIMQESDGDDLPAFLVDGRLVVKARYPSRAELAAWTGIASPALEITDQVRELIALGAAIGASCEPCLKYHTKKAREVGLTDEQMREAIAVGRMIKEASASNIYALAASLVPEEAQTSSCCGSSKKQEAAPAADSGCCGTAVTSASEPGKASSCC
;
A
#
# COMPACT_ATOMS: atom_id res chain seq x y z
N MET A 1 -24.95 -24.72 -6.66
CA MET A 1 -23.56 -24.33 -6.99
C MET A 1 -23.68 -23.42 -8.20
N THR A 2 -23.26 -22.16 -8.08
CA THR A 2 -23.42 -21.17 -9.14
C THR A 2 -22.40 -21.41 -10.25
N THR A 3 -22.86 -21.37 -11.50
CA THR A 3 -21.99 -21.52 -12.68
C THR A 3 -21.86 -20.19 -13.41
N LEU A 4 -20.63 -19.73 -13.59
CA LEU A 4 -20.30 -18.59 -14.44
C LEU A 4 -19.73 -19.12 -15.76
N THR A 5 -20.37 -18.78 -16.88
CA THR A 5 -19.91 -19.12 -18.22
C THR A 5 -19.52 -17.84 -18.96
N VAL A 6 -18.29 -17.80 -19.48
CA VAL A 6 -17.72 -16.67 -20.21
C VAL A 6 -17.53 -17.06 -21.66
N TYR A 7 -18.04 -16.26 -22.58
CA TYR A 7 -17.88 -16.39 -24.02
C TYR A 7 -17.03 -15.24 -24.52
N ASP A 8 -15.78 -15.53 -24.90
CA ASP A 8 -14.83 -14.52 -25.36
C ASP A 8 -14.90 -14.32 -26.88
N PRO A 9 -14.54 -13.10 -27.36
CA PRO A 9 -14.39 -12.84 -28.79
C PRO A 9 -13.32 -13.72 -29.43
N ALA A 10 -13.25 -13.68 -30.76
CA ALA A 10 -12.16 -14.30 -31.51
C ALA A 10 -10.82 -13.67 -31.09
N MET A 11 -9.98 -14.45 -30.42
CA MET A 11 -8.66 -14.05 -29.94
C MET A 11 -7.61 -15.11 -30.30
N CYS A 12 -6.36 -14.68 -30.44
CA CYS A 12 -5.24 -15.58 -30.76
C CYS A 12 -4.93 -16.60 -29.65
N CYS A 13 -5.34 -16.37 -28.39
CA CYS A 13 -5.18 -17.31 -27.28
C CYS A 13 -6.36 -17.23 -26.28
N SER A 14 -6.53 -18.25 -25.42
CA SER A 14 -7.68 -18.38 -24.50
C SER A 14 -7.73 -17.35 -23.38
N THR A 15 -6.64 -16.65 -23.11
CA THR A 15 -6.61 -15.58 -22.10
C THR A 15 -6.59 -14.19 -22.73
N GLY A 16 -6.35 -14.08 -24.04
CA GLY A 16 -6.17 -12.78 -24.70
C GLY A 16 -4.88 -12.04 -24.29
N ILE A 17 -3.90 -12.75 -23.71
CA ILE A 17 -2.64 -12.17 -23.17
C ILE A 17 -1.45 -12.38 -24.13
N CYS A 18 -1.65 -12.96 -25.31
CA CYS A 18 -0.57 -13.15 -26.28
C CYS A 18 -0.28 -11.87 -27.06
N GLY A 19 0.92 -11.29 -26.91
CA GLY A 19 1.36 -10.12 -27.67
C GLY A 19 2.30 -9.23 -26.86
N THR A 20 2.81 -8.18 -27.48
CA THR A 20 3.64 -7.15 -26.83
C THR A 20 2.81 -6.06 -26.17
N ASP A 21 1.51 -5.97 -26.47
CA ASP A 21 0.56 -4.99 -25.95
C ASP A 21 -0.57 -5.73 -25.21
N VAL A 22 -0.31 -6.04 -23.94
CA VAL A 22 -1.22 -6.83 -23.09
C VAL A 22 -2.24 -5.89 -22.44
N ASP A 23 -3.51 -6.09 -22.76
CA ASP A 23 -4.61 -5.41 -22.06
C ASP A 23 -4.73 -5.91 -20.62
N GLN A 24 -4.55 -5.02 -19.65
CA GLN A 24 -4.67 -5.34 -18.22
C GLN A 24 -6.03 -5.96 -17.86
N ARG A 25 -7.11 -5.62 -18.58
CA ARG A 25 -8.44 -6.18 -18.33
C ARG A 25 -8.50 -7.68 -18.53
N HIS A 26 -7.71 -8.23 -19.46
CA HIS A 26 -7.62 -9.67 -19.69
C HIS A 26 -6.85 -10.37 -18.56
N VAL A 27 -5.82 -9.72 -18.02
CA VAL A 27 -5.04 -10.19 -16.87
C VAL A 27 -5.91 -10.22 -15.61
N ASP A 28 -6.60 -9.10 -15.34
CA ASP A 28 -7.50 -8.95 -14.20
C ASP A 28 -8.62 -10.00 -14.25
N LEU A 29 -9.26 -10.16 -15.42
CA LEU A 29 -10.29 -11.18 -15.59
C LEU A 29 -9.75 -12.58 -15.32
N ALA A 30 -8.58 -12.95 -15.85
CA ALA A 30 -8.01 -14.27 -15.62
C ALA A 30 -7.79 -14.53 -14.12
N ALA A 31 -7.24 -13.55 -13.41
CA ALA A 31 -7.04 -13.63 -11.96
C ALA A 31 -8.38 -13.72 -11.20
N ASP A 32 -9.39 -12.96 -11.62
CA ASP A 32 -10.71 -12.95 -10.99
C ASP A 32 -11.47 -14.26 -11.20
N LEU A 33 -11.38 -14.85 -12.38
CA LEU A 33 -11.98 -16.15 -12.68
C LEU A 33 -11.34 -17.28 -11.84
N ASP A 34 -10.01 -17.25 -11.67
CA ASP A 34 -9.33 -18.22 -10.80
C ASP A 34 -9.65 -18.01 -9.32
N TRP A 35 -9.79 -16.74 -8.89
CA TRP A 35 -10.30 -16.41 -7.57
C TRP A 35 -11.72 -16.97 -7.34
N LEU A 36 -12.64 -16.82 -8.29
CA LEU A 36 -13.99 -17.39 -8.20
C LEU A 36 -13.97 -18.92 -8.05
N LYS A 37 -13.14 -19.62 -8.84
CA LYS A 37 -12.95 -21.08 -8.72
C LYS A 37 -12.50 -21.45 -7.30
N SER A 38 -11.54 -20.71 -6.73
CA SER A 38 -11.06 -20.93 -5.36
C SER A 38 -12.13 -20.74 -4.29
N LYS A 39 -13.21 -20.01 -4.60
CA LYS A 39 -14.38 -19.81 -3.73
C LYS A 39 -15.53 -20.79 -4.01
N GLY A 40 -15.33 -21.75 -4.90
CA GLY A 40 -16.30 -22.81 -5.18
C GLY A 40 -17.32 -22.48 -6.28
N VAL A 41 -17.09 -21.43 -7.08
CA VAL A 41 -17.88 -21.15 -8.28
C VAL A 41 -17.39 -22.03 -9.42
N THR A 42 -18.30 -22.67 -10.16
CA THR A 42 -17.93 -23.38 -11.39
C THR A 42 -17.74 -22.34 -12.50
N VAL A 43 -16.51 -22.22 -13.01
CA VAL A 43 -16.20 -21.26 -14.09
C VAL A 43 -15.90 -22.00 -15.38
N GLN A 44 -16.64 -21.66 -16.44
CA GLN A 44 -16.43 -22.12 -17.81
C GLN A 44 -16.07 -20.92 -18.68
N ARG A 45 -15.09 -21.07 -19.56
CA ARG A 45 -14.63 -20.00 -20.45
C ARG A 45 -14.39 -20.60 -21.83
N PHE A 46 -15.09 -20.08 -22.84
CA PHE A 46 -15.04 -20.54 -24.23
C PHE A 46 -14.57 -19.41 -25.12
N GLY A 47 -13.65 -19.69 -26.04
CA GLY A 47 -13.19 -18.72 -27.03
C GLY A 47 -13.80 -19.00 -28.41
N LEU A 48 -14.31 -17.98 -29.08
CA LEU A 48 -14.99 -18.14 -30.38
C LEU A 48 -14.13 -18.87 -31.43
N SER A 49 -12.82 -18.61 -31.46
CA SER A 49 -11.89 -19.24 -32.42
C SER A 49 -11.57 -20.71 -32.12
N ARG A 50 -11.85 -21.19 -30.90
CA ARG A 50 -11.45 -22.52 -30.44
C ARG A 50 -12.64 -23.45 -30.21
N GLU A 51 -13.71 -22.91 -29.64
CA GLU A 51 -14.92 -23.65 -29.29
C GLU A 51 -16.18 -23.08 -29.97
N PRO A 52 -16.21 -22.86 -31.30
CA PRO A 52 -17.37 -22.26 -31.98
C PRO A 52 -18.67 -23.07 -31.80
N GLN A 53 -18.57 -24.38 -31.55
CA GLN A 53 -19.70 -25.24 -31.25
C GLN A 53 -20.44 -24.85 -29.96
N GLU A 54 -19.74 -24.31 -28.94
CA GLU A 54 -20.36 -23.88 -27.68
C GLU A 54 -21.17 -22.60 -27.88
N PHE A 55 -20.75 -21.74 -28.81
CA PHE A 55 -21.48 -20.53 -29.22
C PHE A 55 -22.74 -20.89 -30.00
N ALA A 56 -22.67 -21.95 -30.83
CA ALA A 56 -23.81 -22.47 -31.56
C ALA A 56 -24.79 -23.29 -30.70
N ALA A 57 -24.34 -23.84 -29.56
CA ALA A 57 -25.18 -24.67 -28.70
C ALA A 57 -26.11 -23.87 -27.78
N ASN A 58 -25.75 -22.63 -27.43
CA ASN A 58 -26.52 -21.79 -26.52
C ASN A 58 -27.39 -20.77 -27.29
N ASP A 59 -28.71 -20.82 -27.12
CA ASP A 59 -29.66 -19.95 -27.81
C ASP A 59 -29.39 -18.46 -27.61
N THR A 60 -29.02 -18.07 -26.38
CA THR A 60 -28.78 -16.65 -26.06
C THR A 60 -27.53 -16.14 -26.76
N ILE A 61 -26.47 -16.95 -26.77
CA ILE A 61 -25.22 -16.60 -27.47
C ILE A 61 -25.41 -16.61 -28.98
N ARG A 62 -26.13 -17.60 -29.52
CA ARG A 62 -26.49 -17.62 -30.95
C ARG A 62 -27.19 -16.35 -31.39
N GLN A 63 -28.13 -15.85 -30.59
CA GLN A 63 -28.84 -14.61 -30.90
C GLN A 63 -27.88 -13.41 -30.91
N ILE A 64 -26.98 -13.30 -29.93
CA ILE A 64 -25.95 -12.25 -29.90
C ILE A 64 -25.08 -12.31 -31.17
N MET A 65 -24.66 -13.51 -31.57
CA MET A 65 -23.87 -13.70 -32.79
C MET A 65 -24.64 -13.30 -34.06
N GLN A 66 -25.95 -13.55 -34.12
CA GLN A 66 -26.77 -13.19 -35.29
C GLN A 66 -27.05 -11.69 -35.39
N GLU A 67 -27.18 -11.00 -34.25
CA GLU A 67 -27.53 -9.58 -34.21
C GLU A 67 -26.34 -8.66 -34.44
N SER A 68 -25.16 -9.04 -33.93
CA SER A 68 -23.98 -8.16 -33.92
C SER A 68 -22.72 -8.79 -34.52
N ASP A 69 -22.81 -9.95 -35.19
CA ASP A 69 -21.66 -10.72 -35.71
C ASP A 69 -20.53 -10.95 -34.68
N GLY A 70 -20.88 -11.04 -33.39
CA GLY A 70 -19.92 -11.21 -32.31
C GLY A 70 -19.26 -9.94 -31.77
N ASP A 71 -19.60 -8.74 -32.29
CA ASP A 71 -19.10 -7.46 -31.77
C ASP A 71 -19.49 -7.20 -30.31
N ASP A 72 -20.59 -7.80 -29.85
CA ASP A 72 -21.07 -7.71 -28.47
C ASP A 72 -20.38 -8.70 -27.51
N LEU A 73 -19.32 -9.40 -27.93
CA LEU A 73 -18.49 -10.21 -27.04
C LEU A 73 -17.47 -9.32 -26.27
N PRO A 74 -17.03 -9.71 -25.07
CA PRO A 74 -17.34 -10.95 -24.35
C PRO A 74 -18.75 -10.94 -23.74
N ALA A 75 -19.36 -12.12 -23.61
CA ALA A 75 -20.65 -12.33 -22.95
C ALA A 75 -20.49 -13.20 -21.70
N PHE A 76 -21.17 -12.83 -20.63
CA PHE A 76 -21.12 -13.50 -19.33
C PHE A 76 -22.50 -14.00 -18.95
N LEU A 77 -22.60 -15.28 -18.64
CA LEU A 77 -23.81 -15.96 -18.21
C LEU A 77 -23.64 -16.49 -16.79
N VAL A 78 -24.65 -16.32 -15.96
CA VAL A 78 -24.72 -16.88 -14.60
C VAL A 78 -25.91 -17.83 -14.55
N ASP A 79 -25.64 -19.09 -14.25
CA ASP A 79 -26.62 -20.18 -14.29
C ASP A 79 -27.41 -20.20 -15.62
N GLY A 80 -26.68 -19.97 -16.73
CA GLY A 80 -27.23 -19.95 -18.09
C GLY A 80 -27.95 -18.65 -18.50
N ARG A 81 -28.04 -17.64 -17.63
CA ARG A 81 -28.69 -16.35 -17.94
C ARG A 81 -27.67 -15.27 -18.22
N LEU A 82 -27.82 -14.55 -19.32
CA LEU A 82 -26.96 -13.42 -19.67
C LEU A 82 -27.05 -12.31 -18.61
N VAL A 83 -25.90 -11.90 -18.07
CA VAL A 83 -25.80 -10.81 -17.09
C VAL A 83 -25.09 -9.59 -17.65
N VAL A 84 -24.09 -9.78 -18.52
CA VAL A 84 -23.40 -8.68 -19.21
C VAL A 84 -22.88 -9.14 -20.57
N LYS A 85 -22.76 -8.20 -21.51
CA LYS A 85 -22.08 -8.37 -22.79
C LYS A 85 -21.27 -7.13 -23.16
N ALA A 86 -20.38 -7.23 -24.15
CA ALA A 86 -19.55 -6.16 -24.72
C ALA A 86 -18.58 -5.45 -23.74
N ARG A 87 -18.38 -6.00 -22.54
CA ARG A 87 -17.41 -5.46 -21.57
C ARG A 87 -16.91 -6.51 -20.59
N TYR A 88 -15.73 -6.27 -20.06
CA TYR A 88 -15.18 -7.02 -18.93
C TYR A 88 -15.66 -6.42 -17.60
N PRO A 89 -16.24 -7.21 -16.68
CA PRO A 89 -16.70 -6.75 -15.38
C PRO A 89 -15.56 -6.64 -14.36
N SER A 90 -15.81 -5.89 -13.30
CA SER A 90 -14.95 -5.85 -12.11
C SER A 90 -15.13 -7.08 -11.22
N ARG A 91 -14.14 -7.39 -10.37
CA ARG A 91 -14.27 -8.41 -9.30
C ARG A 91 -15.51 -8.23 -8.44
N ALA A 92 -15.88 -6.99 -8.12
CA ALA A 92 -17.05 -6.69 -7.30
C ALA A 92 -18.36 -7.12 -7.98
N GLU A 93 -18.49 -6.87 -9.29
CA GLU A 93 -19.65 -7.31 -10.08
C GLU A 93 -19.70 -8.84 -10.19
N LEU A 94 -18.57 -9.49 -10.50
CA LEU A 94 -18.46 -10.94 -10.56
C LEU A 94 -18.87 -11.60 -9.23
N ALA A 95 -18.40 -11.05 -8.12
CA ALA A 95 -18.74 -11.50 -6.78
C ALA A 95 -20.25 -11.35 -6.49
N ALA A 96 -20.82 -10.20 -6.83
CA ALA A 96 -22.25 -9.92 -6.65
C ALA A 96 -23.12 -10.90 -7.45
N TRP A 97 -22.74 -11.23 -8.68
CA TRP A 97 -23.48 -12.18 -9.52
C TRP A 97 -23.40 -13.62 -9.02
N THR A 98 -22.26 -14.00 -8.46
CA THR A 98 -21.98 -15.39 -8.05
C THR A 98 -22.28 -15.66 -6.58
N GLY A 99 -22.78 -14.65 -5.84
CA GLY A 99 -23.06 -14.75 -4.41
C GLY A 99 -21.81 -14.91 -3.55
N ILE A 100 -20.63 -14.62 -4.10
CA ILE A 100 -19.38 -14.62 -3.35
C ILE A 100 -19.27 -13.28 -2.64
N ALA A 101 -18.95 -13.30 -1.34
CA ALA A 101 -18.56 -12.10 -0.63
C ALA A 101 -17.28 -11.54 -1.30
N SER A 102 -17.42 -10.42 -2.00
CA SER A 102 -16.25 -9.70 -2.49
C SER A 102 -15.45 -9.24 -1.27
N PRO A 103 -14.12 -9.43 -1.22
CA PRO A 103 -13.29 -8.73 -0.25
C PRO A 103 -13.25 -7.26 -0.69
N ALA A 104 -14.35 -6.54 -0.45
CA ALA A 104 -14.27 -5.09 -0.38
C ALA A 104 -13.26 -4.78 0.72
N LEU A 105 -12.33 -3.88 0.44
CA LEU A 105 -11.43 -3.38 1.46
C LEU A 105 -12.29 -2.61 2.48
N GLU A 106 -12.65 -3.27 3.57
CA GLU A 106 -13.46 -2.69 4.63
C GLU A 106 -12.61 -1.66 5.40
N ILE A 107 -12.86 -0.38 5.16
CA ILE A 107 -12.30 0.71 5.97
C ILE A 107 -13.09 0.80 7.27
N THR A 108 -12.71 -0.03 8.23
CA THR A 108 -13.27 0.02 9.59
C THR A 108 -12.89 1.33 10.28
N ASP A 109 -13.60 1.68 11.35
CA ASP A 109 -13.25 2.87 12.15
C ASP A 109 -11.82 2.77 12.73
N GLN A 110 -11.37 1.57 13.09
CA GLN A 110 -9.98 1.34 13.50
C GLN A 110 -9.00 1.66 12.37
N VAL A 111 -9.25 1.17 11.15
CA VAL A 111 -8.41 1.47 9.98
C VAL A 111 -8.40 2.97 9.70
N ARG A 112 -9.56 3.63 9.77
CA ARG A 112 -9.69 5.07 9.57
C ARG A 112 -8.85 5.87 10.56
N GLU A 113 -8.89 5.51 11.85
CA GLU A 113 -8.14 6.21 12.89
C GLU A 113 -6.62 5.95 12.77
N LEU A 114 -6.19 4.75 12.36
CA LEU A 114 -4.77 4.49 12.06
C LEU A 114 -4.26 5.36 10.90
N ILE A 115 -5.04 5.46 9.82
CA ILE A 115 -4.71 6.34 8.68
C ILE A 115 -4.62 7.80 9.13
N ALA A 116 -5.59 8.25 9.93
CA ALA A 116 -5.64 9.62 10.42
C ALA A 116 -4.45 9.97 11.35
N LEU A 117 -4.03 9.02 12.20
CA LEU A 117 -2.83 9.18 13.04
C LEU A 117 -1.56 9.35 12.21
N GLY A 118 -1.35 8.49 11.20
CA GLY A 118 -0.20 8.61 10.29
C GLY A 118 -0.20 9.94 9.53
N ALA A 119 -1.37 10.35 9.01
CA ALA A 119 -1.55 11.62 8.31
C ALA A 119 -1.28 12.83 9.23
N ALA A 120 -1.73 12.80 10.48
CA ALA A 120 -1.51 13.86 11.46
C ALA A 120 -0.02 14.09 11.75
N ILE A 121 0.77 13.01 11.85
CA ILE A 121 2.23 13.10 12.03
C ILE A 121 2.90 13.67 10.78
N GLY A 122 2.58 13.14 9.60
CA GLY A 122 3.14 13.61 8.32
C GLY A 122 2.87 15.10 8.10
N ALA A 123 1.66 15.56 8.43
CA ALA A 123 1.26 16.96 8.36
C ALA A 123 1.75 17.82 9.54
N SER A 124 2.33 17.23 10.59
CA SER A 124 2.70 17.92 11.83
C SER A 124 1.53 18.67 12.49
N CYS A 125 0.33 18.10 12.42
CA CYS A 125 -0.88 18.68 13.00
C CYS A 125 -1.07 18.20 14.45
N GLU A 126 -0.55 18.97 15.41
CA GLU A 126 -0.71 18.70 16.85
C GLU A 126 -2.18 18.50 17.29
N PRO A 127 -3.14 19.38 16.94
CA PRO A 127 -4.53 19.17 17.36
C PRO A 127 -5.14 17.90 16.74
N CYS A 128 -4.80 17.57 15.50
CA CYS A 128 -5.25 16.34 14.83
C CYS A 128 -4.69 15.10 15.56
N LEU A 129 -3.40 15.12 15.92
CA LEU A 129 -2.76 14.02 16.63
C LEU A 129 -3.45 13.76 17.98
N LYS A 130 -3.76 14.81 18.74
CA LYS A 130 -4.49 14.71 20.01
C LYS A 130 -5.90 14.12 19.82
N TYR A 131 -6.65 14.63 18.85
CA TYR A 131 -8.00 14.17 18.56
C TYR A 131 -8.02 12.70 18.14
N HIS A 132 -7.23 12.32 17.14
CA HIS A 132 -7.22 10.97 16.60
C HIS A 132 -6.60 9.95 17.56
N THR A 133 -5.66 10.34 18.43
CA THR A 133 -5.17 9.44 19.50
C THR A 133 -6.28 9.09 20.49
N LYS A 134 -7.11 10.08 20.88
CA LYS A 134 -8.27 9.82 21.74
C LYS A 134 -9.28 8.93 21.02
N LYS A 135 -9.61 9.26 19.77
CA LYS A 135 -10.61 8.52 18.99
C LYS A 135 -10.18 7.08 18.69
N ALA A 136 -8.90 6.86 18.39
CA ALA A 136 -8.31 5.54 18.22
C ALA A 136 -8.52 4.64 19.46
N ARG A 137 -8.32 5.19 20.65
CA ARG A 137 -8.60 4.46 21.92
C ARG A 137 -10.08 4.14 22.10
N GLU A 138 -10.97 5.08 21.75
CA GLU A 138 -12.43 4.85 21.80
C GLU A 138 -12.87 3.69 20.89
N VAL A 139 -12.24 3.53 19.73
CA VAL A 139 -12.54 2.43 18.79
C VAL A 139 -11.75 1.14 19.08
N GLY A 140 -11.03 1.10 20.20
CA GLY A 140 -10.36 -0.11 20.71
C GLY A 140 -8.96 -0.37 20.17
N LEU A 141 -8.29 0.61 19.54
CA LEU A 141 -6.90 0.45 19.13
C LEU A 141 -5.97 0.44 20.34
N THR A 142 -5.00 -0.47 20.30
CA THR A 142 -3.92 -0.54 21.30
C THR A 142 -2.84 0.50 21.03
N ASP A 143 -2.09 0.88 22.06
CA ASP A 143 -0.94 1.77 21.90
C ASP A 143 0.11 1.18 20.93
N GLU A 144 0.21 -0.14 20.80
CA GLU A 144 1.13 -0.78 19.83
C GLU A 144 0.71 -0.51 18.38
N GLN A 145 -0.56 -0.73 18.05
CA GLN A 145 -1.09 -0.45 16.71
C GLN A 145 -0.96 1.03 16.36
N MET A 146 -1.19 1.93 17.34
CA MET A 146 -1.00 3.37 17.14
C MET A 146 0.47 3.73 16.90
N ARG A 147 1.43 3.09 17.59
CA ARG A 147 2.87 3.30 17.36
C ARG A 147 3.28 2.90 15.96
N GLU A 148 2.74 1.82 15.42
CA GLU A 148 3.02 1.41 14.03
C GLU A 148 2.58 2.49 13.03
N ALA A 149 1.35 3.00 13.16
CA ALA A 149 0.86 4.09 12.31
C ALA A 149 1.68 5.38 12.46
N ILE A 150 2.07 5.74 13.68
CA ILE A 150 2.94 6.88 13.97
C ILE A 150 4.33 6.69 13.34
N ALA A 151 4.89 5.48 13.38
CA ALA A 151 6.18 5.17 12.79
C ALA A 151 6.18 5.38 11.27
N VAL A 152 5.09 4.98 10.59
CA VAL A 152 4.89 5.25 9.15
C VAL A 152 4.81 6.75 8.89
N GLY A 153 4.01 7.49 9.66
CA GLY A 153 3.91 8.95 9.53
C GLY A 153 5.24 9.67 9.76
N ARG A 154 6.03 9.22 10.75
CA ARG A 154 7.35 9.75 11.05
C ARG A 154 8.33 9.54 9.90
N MET A 155 8.35 8.33 9.33
CA MET A 155 9.19 8.02 8.16
C MET A 155 8.93 8.99 7.00
N ILE A 156 7.65 9.26 6.70
CA ILE A 156 7.26 10.22 5.65
C ILE A 156 7.76 11.62 5.99
N LYS A 157 7.60 12.06 7.25
CA LYS A 157 8.03 13.39 7.71
C LYS A 157 9.55 13.58 7.62
N GLU A 158 10.30 12.58 8.07
CA GLU A 158 11.76 12.59 8.05
C GLU A 158 12.31 12.59 6.62
N ALA A 159 11.76 11.75 5.75
CA ALA A 159 12.14 11.73 4.33
C ALA A 159 11.84 13.07 3.65
N SER A 160 10.66 13.66 3.91
CA SER A 160 10.28 14.96 3.38
C SER A 160 11.26 16.06 3.84
N ALA A 161 11.57 16.12 5.14
CA ALA A 161 12.50 17.10 5.67
C ALA A 161 13.90 16.94 5.07
N SER A 162 14.43 15.70 5.04
CA SER A 162 15.74 15.40 4.50
C SER A 162 15.86 15.81 3.03
N ASN A 163 14.86 15.48 2.21
CA ASN A 163 14.87 15.80 0.78
C ASN A 163 14.84 17.32 0.52
N ILE A 164 14.04 18.05 1.29
CA ILE A 164 13.96 19.51 1.17
C ILE A 164 15.27 20.18 1.60
N TYR A 165 15.91 19.72 2.68
CA TYR A 165 17.20 20.28 3.11
C TYR A 165 18.32 19.95 2.13
N ALA A 166 18.36 18.73 1.58
CA ALA A 166 19.32 18.37 0.55
C ALA A 166 19.15 19.22 -0.71
N LEU A 167 17.90 19.46 -1.13
CA LEU A 167 17.60 20.36 -2.25
C LEU A 167 18.05 21.79 -1.94
N ALA A 168 17.72 22.33 -0.76
CA ALA A 168 18.11 23.67 -0.35
C ALA A 168 19.64 23.84 -0.38
N ALA A 169 20.40 22.87 0.14
CA ALA A 169 21.86 22.88 0.12
C ALA A 169 22.43 22.85 -1.32
N SER A 170 21.75 22.20 -2.26
CA SER A 170 22.17 22.20 -3.68
C SER A 170 21.87 23.51 -4.40
N LEU A 171 20.80 24.19 -4.03
CA LEU A 171 20.35 25.45 -4.66
C LEU A 171 21.09 26.66 -4.09
N VAL A 172 21.45 26.60 -2.82
CA VAL A 172 22.26 27.60 -2.13
C VAL A 172 23.48 26.89 -1.55
N PRO A 173 24.50 26.58 -2.37
CA PRO A 173 25.75 26.05 -1.85
C PRO A 173 26.33 27.07 -0.87
N GLU A 174 26.67 26.63 0.34
CA GLU A 174 27.45 27.45 1.27
C GLU A 174 28.69 27.96 0.54
N GLU A 175 28.87 29.29 0.49
CA GLU A 175 30.11 29.86 0.02
C GLU A 175 31.23 29.36 0.93
N ALA A 176 32.20 28.66 0.34
CA ALA A 176 33.36 28.17 1.07
C ALA A 176 33.99 29.33 1.83
N GLN A 177 33.83 29.32 3.16
CA GLN A 177 34.50 30.26 4.05
C GLN A 177 36.00 30.01 3.94
N THR A 178 36.64 30.78 3.06
CA THR A 178 38.08 30.97 3.06
C THR A 178 38.39 31.96 4.18
N SER A 179 38.34 31.49 5.43
CA SER A 179 38.93 32.25 6.54
C SER A 179 40.45 32.14 6.45
N SER A 180 41.03 32.84 5.48
CA SER A 180 42.39 33.36 5.57
C SER A 180 42.36 34.49 6.59
N CYS A 181 42.55 34.16 7.87
CA CYS A 181 42.92 35.14 8.87
C CYS A 181 44.29 34.73 9.41
N CYS A 182 45.32 35.35 8.86
CA CYS A 182 46.73 35.03 9.04
C CYS A 182 47.18 34.81 10.49
N GLY A 183 47.93 33.72 10.70
CA GLY A 183 49.30 33.82 11.17
C GLY A 183 49.56 33.48 12.64
N SER A 184 50.00 32.23 12.90
CA SER A 184 51.30 31.98 13.55
C SER A 184 51.64 30.50 13.50
N SER A 185 52.69 30.21 12.74
CA SER A 185 53.34 28.93 12.58
C SER A 185 53.69 28.29 13.92
N LYS A 186 53.29 27.04 14.13
CA LYS A 186 54.12 26.06 14.82
C LYS A 186 53.85 24.65 14.30
N LYS A 187 54.88 24.15 13.63
CA LYS A 187 55.16 22.77 13.23
C LYS A 187 54.91 21.79 14.39
N GLN A 188 54.24 20.66 14.14
CA GLN A 188 54.78 19.33 14.43
C GLN A 188 53.86 18.18 14.01
N GLU A 189 54.49 17.19 13.36
CA GLU A 189 53.97 15.89 12.95
C GLU A 189 53.54 15.02 14.15
N ALA A 190 52.57 14.15 13.84
CA ALA A 190 52.26 12.81 14.36
C ALA A 190 52.52 12.46 15.84
N ALA A 191 51.42 12.01 16.47
CA ALA A 191 51.32 11.41 17.80
C ALA A 191 52.22 10.17 18.02
N PRO A 192 52.42 9.75 19.28
CA PRO A 192 51.47 8.77 19.83
C PRO A 192 50.97 9.05 21.26
N ALA A 193 49.96 8.26 21.62
CA ALA A 193 49.11 8.32 22.81
C ALA A 193 49.82 8.24 24.17
N ALA A 194 49.28 8.95 25.17
CA ALA A 194 48.97 8.44 26.52
C ALA A 194 48.33 9.55 27.41
N ASP A 195 47.30 9.12 28.15
CA ASP A 195 46.83 9.53 29.49
C ASP A 195 46.86 11.00 29.99
N SER A 196 45.66 11.50 30.30
CA SER A 196 45.26 12.26 31.50
C SER A 196 43.92 12.94 31.18
N GLY A 197 42.81 12.56 31.83
CA GLY A 197 42.56 12.91 33.21
C GLY A 197 41.67 14.15 33.24
N CYS A 198 40.35 13.96 33.19
CA CYS A 198 39.39 15.02 33.50
C CYS A 198 38.34 14.46 34.46
N CYS A 199 38.71 14.45 35.74
CA CYS A 199 37.85 14.05 36.85
C CYS A 199 36.63 14.97 36.96
N GLY A 200 35.44 14.38 36.97
CA GLY A 200 34.21 14.94 37.48
C GLY A 200 33.34 13.79 37.97
N THR A 201 33.39 13.55 39.29
CA THR A 201 32.96 12.35 40.00
C THR A 201 31.48 11.99 39.88
N ALA A 202 31.22 10.71 39.60
CA ALA A 202 29.93 10.04 39.75
C ALA A 202 29.72 9.56 41.20
N VAL A 203 28.46 9.56 41.59
CA VAL A 203 27.87 9.24 42.89
C VAL A 203 27.73 7.73 43.10
N THR A 204 27.89 7.27 44.35
CA THR A 204 27.21 6.15 45.09
C THR A 204 28.19 5.69 46.20
N SER A 205 27.84 5.40 47.46
CA SER A 205 26.71 4.68 48.05
C SER A 205 26.64 4.92 49.58
N ALA A 206 25.56 4.44 50.21
CA ALA A 206 25.04 4.80 51.53
C ALA A 206 25.74 4.21 52.78
N SER A 207 25.71 4.95 53.89
CA SER A 207 25.33 4.48 55.25
C SER A 207 25.21 5.65 56.25
N GLU A 208 24.08 5.73 56.95
CA GLU A 208 23.72 6.67 58.04
C GLU A 208 24.26 6.20 59.42
N PRO A 209 24.06 6.91 60.57
CA PRO A 209 23.59 8.29 60.79
C PRO A 209 24.52 9.12 61.72
N GLY A 210 24.33 10.43 61.78
CA GLY A 210 24.58 11.18 63.02
C GLY A 210 25.20 12.56 62.92
N LYS A 211 24.51 13.51 63.56
CA LYS A 211 24.88 14.88 63.95
C LYS A 211 24.75 15.99 62.91
N ALA A 212 23.70 16.77 63.17
CA ALA A 212 23.45 18.13 62.74
C ALA A 212 24.65 19.06 62.95
N SER A 213 24.88 19.91 61.95
CA SER A 213 25.22 21.31 62.17
C SER A 213 24.91 22.11 60.91
N SER A 214 24.05 23.10 61.09
CA SER A 214 23.86 24.27 60.24
C SER A 214 25.19 24.91 59.83
N CYS A 215 25.26 25.43 58.59
CA CYS A 215 25.76 26.78 58.32
C CYS A 215 25.39 27.23 56.90
N CYS A 216 24.96 28.50 56.86
CA CYS A 216 24.54 29.42 55.80
C CYS A 216 24.93 29.16 54.34
#